data_AF-A0A1N6LX70-F1
#
_entry.id   AF-A0A1N6LX70-F1
#
_cell.length_a   1.000
_cell.length_b   1.000
_cell.length_c   1.000
_cell.angle_alpha   90.00
_cell.angle_beta   90.00
_cell.angle_gamma   90.00
#
_symmetry.space_group_name_H-M   'P 1'
#
loop_
_entity.id
_entity.type
_entity.pdbx_description
1 polymer ?
#
loop_
_entity_poly.entity_id
_entity_poly.type
_entity_poly.pdbx_seq_one_letter_code
_entity_poly.pdbx_strand_id
1 'polypeptide(L)'
;MYNITLPLISLLNVHVIESISKWNFSYNPFKILSSFKYTATEDEILIGFHVDDCEYCQEMKTLLRRLELEEGIRVHILDASMPKNLKLLKRLDNGKCGGLPFYYNVKTNRYICGATAYENLLVWATNGVNKTHMPPRNSEIEEHKKYRSLGLMCRLIRWLNESLDVDVKK
;
A
#
# COMPACT_ATOMS: atom_id res chain seq x y z
N MET A 1 -73.14 -24.82 -14.84
CA MET A 1 -71.99 -24.17 -15.50
C MET A 1 -72.14 -22.67 -15.27
N TYR A 2 -71.44 -22.11 -14.29
CA TYR A 2 -71.45 -20.67 -13.98
C TYR A 2 -70.05 -20.22 -13.56
N ASN A 3 -69.71 -19.04 -14.06
CA ASN A 3 -68.38 -18.43 -14.15
C ASN A 3 -67.88 -17.80 -12.84
N ILE A 4 -66.56 -17.90 -12.64
CA ILE A 4 -65.57 -16.86 -12.26
C ILE A 4 -65.98 -15.86 -11.16
N THR A 5 -65.24 -15.82 -10.05
CA THR A 5 -64.42 -14.66 -9.58
C THR A 5 -63.91 -14.88 -8.15
N LEU A 6 -62.58 -14.78 -7.97
CA LEU A 6 -61.91 -14.49 -6.70
C LEU A 6 -62.04 -12.98 -6.43
N PRO A 7 -62.09 -12.49 -5.17
CA PRO A 7 -60.85 -12.33 -4.40
C PRO A 7 -61.02 -12.54 -2.87
N LEU A 8 -59.96 -13.01 -2.21
CA LEU A 8 -59.83 -12.92 -0.75
C LEU A 8 -58.57 -12.12 -0.40
N ILE A 9 -58.85 -10.91 0.06
CA ILE A 9 -57.98 -9.99 0.78
C ILE A 9 -57.63 -10.64 2.12
N SER A 10 -56.36 -10.68 2.50
CA SER A 10 -55.95 -10.81 3.90
C SER A 10 -55.17 -9.58 4.35
N LEU A 11 -55.64 -9.06 5.48
CA LEU A 11 -55.25 -7.89 6.25
C LEU A 11 -53.86 -8.13 6.90
N LEU A 12 -52.91 -7.20 6.82
CA LEU A 12 -52.64 -6.12 7.80
C LEU A 12 -52.56 -6.58 9.28
N ASN A 13 -51.35 -6.51 9.85
CA ASN A 13 -51.03 -6.02 11.20
C ASN A 13 -49.50 -5.78 11.25
N VAL A 14 -48.96 -4.55 11.15
CA VAL A 14 -48.98 -3.41 12.09
C VAL A 14 -47.79 -3.44 13.08
N HIS A 15 -46.93 -2.42 12.93
CA HIS A 15 -45.99 -1.78 13.87
C HIS A 15 -44.84 -2.58 14.52
N VAL A 16 -43.62 -2.38 14.00
CA VAL A 16 -42.55 -1.68 14.74
C VAL A 16 -41.80 -0.78 13.73
N ILE A 17 -42.03 0.53 13.82
CA ILE A 17 -41.25 1.56 13.13
C ILE A 17 -40.33 2.18 14.19
N GLU A 18 -39.20 2.72 13.73
CA GLU A 18 -38.42 3.82 14.33
C GLU A 18 -37.21 3.43 15.18
N SER A 19 -36.06 3.26 14.50
CA SER A 19 -34.78 3.89 14.93
C SER A 19 -33.69 3.78 13.85
N ILE A 20 -34.00 4.15 12.60
CA ILE A 20 -32.98 4.46 11.59
C ILE A 20 -33.41 5.75 10.88
N SER A 21 -33.47 6.85 11.64
CA SER A 21 -33.44 8.18 11.07
C SER A 21 -32.10 8.81 11.43
N LYS A 22 -31.43 9.37 10.42
CA LYS A 22 -30.14 10.08 10.44
C LYS A 22 -28.90 9.27 10.05
N TRP A 23 -28.90 8.63 8.89
CA TRP A 23 -27.72 8.71 8.02
C TRP A 23 -28.20 8.84 6.57
N ASN A 24 -28.43 10.09 6.15
CA ASN A 24 -28.52 10.45 4.74
C ASN A 24 -27.13 10.33 4.14
N PHE A 25 -26.71 9.11 3.80
CA PHE A 25 -25.65 8.95 2.82
C PHE A 25 -26.33 8.74 1.47
N SER A 26 -26.44 9.83 0.71
CA SER A 26 -26.72 9.75 -0.73
C SER A 26 -25.50 9.14 -1.41
N TYR A 27 -25.31 7.83 -1.24
CA TYR A 27 -24.45 7.05 -2.11
C TYR A 27 -25.33 6.52 -3.23
N ASN A 28 -25.16 7.12 -4.40
CA ASN A 28 -25.76 6.66 -5.64
C ASN A 28 -24.85 5.55 -6.21
N PRO A 29 -25.19 4.26 -6.10
CA PRO A 29 -24.28 3.16 -6.45
C PRO A 29 -24.06 3.02 -7.96
N PHE A 30 -24.72 3.82 -8.79
CA PHE A 30 -24.67 3.71 -10.25
C PHE A 30 -23.80 4.76 -10.96
N LYS A 31 -23.10 5.65 -10.23
CA LYS A 31 -22.23 6.67 -10.86
C LYS A 31 -20.72 6.37 -10.81
N ILE A 32 -20.32 5.20 -10.31
CA ILE A 32 -18.89 4.81 -10.12
C ILE A 32 -18.40 3.82 -11.20
N LEU A 33 -19.23 3.45 -12.18
CA LEU A 33 -18.90 2.38 -13.12
C LEU A 33 -18.65 2.82 -14.58
N SER A 34 -18.61 4.13 -14.89
CA SER A 34 -18.39 4.58 -16.28
C SER A 34 -16.94 4.91 -16.65
N SER A 35 -16.00 4.90 -15.70
CA SER A 35 -14.62 5.38 -15.95
C SER A 35 -13.55 4.30 -15.81
N PHE A 36 -13.91 3.08 -15.41
CA PHE A 36 -12.94 2.00 -15.21
C PHE A 36 -12.72 1.21 -16.50
N LYS A 37 -11.85 1.74 -17.37
CA LYS A 37 -11.18 0.96 -18.42
C LYS A 37 -9.68 1.17 -18.30
N TYR A 38 -9.07 0.52 -17.32
CA TYR A 38 -7.61 0.35 -17.34
C TYR A 38 -7.29 -0.83 -18.27
N THR A 39 -7.08 -0.54 -19.55
CA THR A 39 -6.46 -1.49 -20.48
C THR A 39 -4.95 -1.30 -20.36
N ALA A 40 -4.27 -2.21 -19.65
CA ALA A 40 -2.83 -2.19 -19.54
C ALA A 40 -2.21 -2.23 -20.95
N THR A 41 -1.68 -1.09 -21.40
CA THR A 41 -0.88 -1.02 -22.61
C THR A 41 0.52 -1.54 -22.29
N GLU A 42 1.23 -2.14 -23.26
CA GLU A 42 2.56 -2.74 -23.05
C GLU A 42 3.59 -1.77 -22.46
N ASP A 43 3.33 -0.47 -22.54
CA ASP A 43 4.16 0.61 -22.02
C ASP A 43 3.94 0.92 -20.52
N GLU A 44 3.01 0.26 -19.81
CA GLU A 44 2.66 0.57 -18.42
C GLU A 44 2.97 -0.56 -17.45
N ILE A 45 4.13 -1.19 -17.64
CA ILE A 45 4.60 -2.27 -16.77
C ILE A 45 5.16 -1.68 -15.47
N LEU A 46 4.41 -1.90 -14.38
CA LEU A 46 4.84 -1.61 -13.01
C LEU A 46 5.27 -2.91 -12.33
N ILE A 47 6.51 -2.96 -11.85
CA ILE A 47 7.10 -4.14 -11.22
C ILE A 47 7.37 -3.85 -9.75
N GLY A 48 7.02 -4.78 -8.87
CA GLY A 48 7.41 -4.77 -7.47
C GLY A 48 8.14 -6.06 -7.10
N PHE A 49 9.05 -5.99 -6.14
CA PHE A 49 9.81 -7.13 -5.63
C PHE A 49 9.59 -7.26 -4.13
N HIS A 50 9.05 -8.39 -3.71
CA HIS A 50 8.71 -8.72 -2.31
C HIS A 50 9.37 -10.03 -1.91
N VAL A 51 9.43 -10.29 -0.60
CA VAL A 51 9.68 -11.61 -0.01
C VAL A 51 8.61 -11.85 1.06
N ASP A 52 8.34 -13.11 1.40
CA ASP A 52 7.29 -13.45 2.36
C ASP A 52 7.60 -12.98 3.78
N ASP A 53 8.87 -13.09 4.20
CA ASP A 53 9.36 -12.72 5.52
C ASP A 53 9.81 -11.25 5.59
N CYS A 54 8.89 -10.33 5.30
CA CYS A 54 9.17 -8.90 5.26
C CYS A 54 7.97 -8.08 5.73
N GLU A 55 8.08 -7.48 6.91
CA GLU A 55 7.05 -6.65 7.55
C GLU A 55 6.64 -5.48 6.65
N TYR A 56 7.60 -4.71 6.15
CA TYR A 56 7.37 -3.60 5.21
C TYR A 56 6.69 -4.04 3.91
N CYS A 57 6.90 -5.29 3.48
CA CYS A 57 6.25 -5.82 2.29
C CYS A 57 4.77 -6.07 2.56
N GLN A 58 4.40 -6.54 3.76
CA GLN A 58 3.00 -6.72 4.17
C GLN A 58 2.26 -5.38 4.30
N GLU A 59 2.90 -4.36 4.89
CA GLU A 59 2.33 -3.00 4.93
C GLU A 59 2.01 -2.48 3.52
N MET A 60 2.96 -2.65 2.61
CA MET A 60 2.79 -2.19 1.23
C MET A 60 1.72 -2.97 0.46
N LYS A 61 1.44 -4.25 0.77
CA LYS A 61 0.34 -5.00 0.13
C LYS A 61 -1.01 -4.31 0.30
N THR A 62 -1.25 -3.71 1.47
CA THR A 62 -2.47 -2.95 1.74
C THR A 62 -2.58 -1.72 0.83
N LEU A 63 -1.47 -1.00 0.63
CA LEU A 63 -1.42 0.18 -0.23
C LEU A 63 -1.56 -0.17 -1.71
N LEU A 64 -0.94 -1.26 -2.15
CA LEU A 64 -1.05 -1.77 -3.51
C LEU A 64 -2.48 -2.22 -3.83
N ARG A 65 -3.14 -2.89 -2.89
CA ARG A 65 -4.55 -3.28 -3.04
C ARG A 65 -5.45 -2.06 -3.15
N ARG A 66 -5.18 -1.01 -2.36
CA ARG A 66 -5.89 0.26 -2.46
C ARG A 66 -5.70 0.90 -3.83
N LEU A 67 -4.46 0.93 -4.34
CA LEU A 67 -4.14 1.46 -5.67
C LEU A 67 -4.89 0.72 -6.79
N GLU A 68 -4.98 -0.62 -6.72
CA GLU A 68 -5.72 -1.41 -7.71
C GLU A 68 -7.23 -1.15 -7.63
N LEU A 69 -7.80 -1.00 -6.44
CA LEU A 69 -9.24 -0.78 -6.25
C LEU A 69 -9.69 0.65 -6.60
N GLU A 70 -8.93 1.66 -6.19
CA GLU A 70 -9.30 3.08 -6.37
C GLU A 70 -8.97 3.57 -7.78
N GLU A 71 -7.79 3.23 -8.30
CA GLU A 71 -7.25 3.79 -9.55
C GLU A 71 -7.21 2.77 -10.70
N GLY A 72 -7.41 1.48 -10.41
CA GLY A 72 -7.37 0.42 -11.41
C GLY A 72 -5.96 0.06 -11.86
N ILE A 73 -4.95 0.59 -11.19
CA ILE A 73 -3.54 0.39 -11.54
C ILE A 73 -3.03 -0.87 -10.85
N ARG A 74 -2.61 -1.86 -11.65
CA ARG A 74 -2.03 -3.11 -11.17
C ARG A 74 -0.50 -3.06 -11.17
N VAL A 75 0.10 -3.51 -10.08
CA VAL A 75 1.55 -3.70 -9.97
C VAL A 75 1.87 -5.21 -9.96
N HIS A 76 2.80 -5.64 -10.80
CA HIS A 76 3.25 -7.02 -10.87
C HIS A 76 4.27 -7.29 -9.77
N ILE A 77 3.85 -8.01 -8.73
CA ILE A 77 4.73 -8.40 -7.62
C ILE A 77 5.46 -9.69 -7.97
N LEU A 78 6.78 -9.64 -7.93
CA LEU A 78 7.69 -10.75 -8.11
C LEU A 78 8.33 -11.12 -6.78
N ASP A 79 8.42 -12.42 -6.50
CA ASP A 79 9.14 -12.89 -5.32
C ASP A 79 10.65 -12.82 -5.57
N ALA A 80 11.36 -12.03 -4.77
CA ALA A 80 12.80 -11.85 -4.85
C ALA A 80 13.60 -13.04 -4.27
N SER A 81 12.94 -13.99 -3.59
CA SER A 81 13.57 -15.26 -3.18
C SER A 81 13.96 -16.13 -4.39
N MET A 82 13.24 -15.97 -5.50
CA MET A 82 13.50 -16.73 -6.73
C MET A 82 14.77 -16.22 -7.44
N PRO A 83 15.72 -17.11 -7.84
CA PRO A 83 16.99 -16.71 -8.46
C PRO A 83 16.84 -15.86 -9.73
N LYS A 84 15.81 -16.13 -10.55
CA LYS A 84 15.52 -15.38 -11.78
C LYS A 84 15.12 -13.93 -11.46
N ASN A 85 14.23 -13.76 -10.49
CA ASN A 85 13.73 -12.46 -10.07
C ASN A 85 14.80 -11.67 -9.33
N LEU A 86 15.61 -12.33 -8.51
CA LEU A 86 16.76 -11.72 -7.84
C LEU A 86 17.77 -11.17 -8.86
N LYS A 87 18.03 -11.88 -9.96
CA LYS A 87 18.89 -11.39 -11.04
C LYS A 87 18.31 -10.17 -11.74
N LEU A 88 16.99 -10.14 -11.94
CA LEU A 88 16.28 -8.98 -12.48
C LEU A 88 16.36 -7.79 -11.52
N LEU A 89 16.07 -8.00 -10.23
CA LEU A 89 16.18 -7.00 -9.18
C LEU A 89 17.58 -6.37 -9.16
N LYS A 90 18.65 -7.18 -9.17
CA LYS A 90 20.03 -6.69 -9.18
C LYS A 90 20.33 -5.80 -10.40
N ARG A 91 19.76 -6.13 -11.57
CA ARG A 91 19.93 -5.32 -12.80
C ARG A 91 19.19 -3.99 -12.72
N LEU A 92 17.97 -3.98 -12.17
CA LEU A 92 17.14 -2.77 -12.06
C LEU A 92 17.60 -1.85 -10.93
N ASP A 93 17.99 -2.42 -9.80
CA ASP A 93 18.48 -1.68 -8.63
C ASP A 93 19.85 -1.06 -8.91
N ASN A 94 20.78 -1.82 -9.52
CA ASN A 94 22.14 -1.37 -9.82
C ASN A 94 22.86 -0.75 -8.59
N GLY A 95 22.59 -1.28 -7.39
CA GLY A 95 23.20 -0.83 -6.14
C GLY A 95 22.63 0.48 -5.57
N LYS A 96 21.47 0.95 -6.02
CA LYS A 96 20.86 2.20 -5.54
C LYS A 96 20.15 2.05 -4.20
N CYS A 97 19.47 0.93 -3.98
CA CYS A 97 18.60 0.66 -2.84
C CYS A 97 19.15 -0.49 -1.97
N GLY A 98 19.42 -1.64 -2.57
CA GLY A 98 19.91 -2.84 -1.86
C GLY A 98 18.92 -3.49 -0.88
N GLY A 99 17.65 -3.05 -0.85
CA GLY A 99 16.64 -3.53 0.10
C GLY A 99 15.27 -3.81 -0.54
N LEU A 100 14.38 -4.41 0.25
CA LEU A 100 13.00 -4.72 -0.13
C LEU A 100 12.02 -4.02 0.84
N PRO A 101 10.78 -3.72 0.41
CA PRO A 101 10.24 -3.90 -0.95
C PRO A 101 10.85 -2.91 -1.96
N PHE A 102 11.00 -3.34 -3.21
CA PHE A 102 11.53 -2.50 -4.30
C PHE A 102 10.50 -2.39 -5.43
N TYR A 103 10.25 -1.19 -5.92
CA TYR A 103 9.31 -0.95 -7.02
C TYR A 103 10.00 -0.25 -8.17
N TYR A 104 9.69 -0.65 -9.41
CA TYR A 104 10.26 -0.13 -10.64
C TYR A 104 9.19 0.11 -11.69
N ASN A 105 9.13 1.34 -12.20
CA ASN A 105 8.25 1.71 -13.29
C ASN A 105 9.06 1.67 -14.59
N VAL A 106 8.72 0.73 -15.47
CA VAL A 106 9.48 0.49 -16.72
C VAL A 106 9.38 1.67 -17.68
N LYS A 107 8.25 2.37 -17.69
CA LYS A 107 8.00 3.54 -18.57
C LYS A 107 8.90 4.72 -18.23
N THR A 108 9.01 5.02 -16.93
CA THR A 108 9.72 6.22 -16.45
C THR A 108 11.12 5.94 -15.94
N ASN A 109 11.50 4.66 -15.82
CA ASN A 109 12.72 4.21 -15.15
C ASN A 109 12.84 4.72 -13.70
N ARG A 110 11.72 5.06 -13.07
CA ARG A 110 11.66 5.52 -11.67
C ARG A 110 11.42 4.36 -10.73
N TYR A 111 11.97 4.49 -9.53
CA TYR A 111 11.90 3.45 -8.51
C TYR A 111 11.50 4.00 -7.14
N ILE A 112 11.00 3.11 -6.29
CA ILE A 112 10.77 3.35 -4.86
C ILE A 112 11.54 2.30 -4.09
N CYS A 113 12.21 2.72 -3.02
CA CYS A 113 13.01 1.86 -2.15
C CYS A 113 12.42 1.85 -0.74
N GLY A 114 11.89 0.70 -0.33
CA GLY A 114 11.27 0.48 0.98
C GLY A 114 9.79 0.83 1.05
N ALA A 115 9.22 0.74 2.25
CA ALA A 115 7.85 1.16 2.53
C ALA A 115 7.69 2.67 2.30
N THR A 116 6.55 3.06 1.74
CA THR A 116 6.25 4.45 1.40
C THR A 116 4.80 4.82 1.71
N ALA A 117 4.51 6.11 1.83
CA ALA A 117 3.11 6.58 1.87
C ALA A 117 2.38 6.36 0.54
N TYR A 118 1.05 6.19 0.63
CA TYR A 118 0.16 5.99 -0.50
C TYR A 118 0.30 7.07 -1.58
N GLU A 119 0.39 8.35 -1.18
CA GLU A 119 0.46 9.44 -2.16
C GLU A 119 1.72 9.34 -3.04
N ASN A 120 2.84 8.90 -2.48
CA ASN A 120 4.07 8.72 -3.25
C ASN A 120 4.02 7.48 -4.14
N LEU A 121 3.34 6.42 -3.69
CA LEU A 121 3.07 5.24 -4.52
C LEU A 121 2.19 5.60 -5.73
N LEU A 122 1.15 6.40 -5.51
CA LEU A 122 0.26 6.89 -6.57
C LEU A 122 1.00 7.77 -7.59
N VAL A 123 1.80 8.72 -7.10
CA VAL A 123 2.60 9.60 -7.97
C VAL A 123 3.59 8.80 -8.80
N TRP A 124 4.24 7.80 -8.21
CA TRP A 124 5.14 6.90 -8.94
C TRP A 124 4.43 6.08 -10.01
N ALA A 125 3.24 5.55 -9.69
CA ALA A 125 2.45 4.73 -10.61
C ALA A 125 1.90 5.55 -11.81
N THR A 126 1.56 6.81 -11.58
CA THR A 126 0.98 7.73 -12.58
C THR A 126 2.03 8.53 -13.37
N ASN A 127 3.30 8.12 -13.32
CA ASN A 127 4.44 8.77 -13.99
C ASN A 127 4.82 10.17 -13.46
N GLY A 128 4.28 10.58 -12.31
CA GLY A 128 4.64 11.82 -11.62
C GLY A 128 6.00 11.75 -10.91
N VAL A 129 6.56 12.92 -10.56
CA VAL A 129 7.87 13.03 -9.88
C VAL A 129 7.72 12.55 -8.43
N ASN A 130 8.28 11.37 -8.14
CA ASN A 130 8.20 10.73 -6.84
C ASN A 130 9.47 10.93 -6.00
N LYS A 131 9.35 10.83 -4.68
CA LYS A 131 10.50 10.73 -3.77
C LYS A 131 10.85 9.26 -3.59
N THR A 132 12.12 8.89 -3.73
CA THR A 132 12.55 7.48 -3.66
C THR A 132 12.35 6.87 -2.27
N HIS A 133 12.45 7.69 -1.22
CA HIS A 133 12.17 7.34 0.16
C HIS A 133 11.24 8.38 0.75
N MET A 134 9.96 8.05 0.90
CA MET A 134 9.02 8.88 1.64
C MET A 134 8.43 8.02 2.75
N PRO A 135 8.67 8.34 4.03
CA PRO A 135 8.04 7.58 5.12
C PRO A 135 6.51 7.70 5.00
N PRO A 136 5.75 6.75 5.60
CA PRO A 136 4.28 6.85 5.68
C PRO A 136 3.81 8.16 6.38
N ARG A 137 2.51 8.37 6.62
CA ARG A 137 2.01 9.63 7.22
C ARG A 137 1.53 9.50 8.68
N ASN A 138 1.71 8.36 9.34
CA ASN A 138 1.20 8.11 10.70
C ASN A 138 2.18 8.50 11.83
N SER A 139 1.64 8.73 13.03
CA SER A 139 2.31 9.23 14.24
C SER A 139 3.52 8.41 14.73
N GLU A 140 3.58 7.11 14.40
CA GLU A 140 4.73 6.22 14.68
C GLU A 140 6.04 6.71 14.02
N ILE A 141 5.91 7.57 13.01
CA ILE A 141 7.03 8.13 12.25
C ILE A 141 7.73 9.26 13.00
N GLU A 142 7.06 9.92 13.96
CA GLU A 142 7.79 10.82 14.86
C GLU A 142 8.73 10.03 15.76
N GLU A 143 8.29 8.88 16.27
CA GLU A 143 9.14 7.98 17.04
C GLU A 143 10.27 7.41 16.18
N HIS A 144 9.97 6.89 15.00
CA HIS A 144 11.00 6.35 14.10
C HIS A 144 12.00 7.40 13.61
N LYS A 145 11.56 8.66 13.38
CA LYS A 145 12.48 9.79 13.09
C LYS A 145 13.37 10.12 14.28
N LYS A 146 12.84 10.06 15.51
CA LYS A 146 13.61 10.21 16.75
C LYS A 146 14.66 9.11 16.90
N TYR A 147 14.32 7.85 16.65
CA TYR A 147 15.31 6.76 16.66
C TYR A 147 16.35 6.88 15.54
N ARG A 148 15.97 7.39 14.36
CA ARG A 148 16.90 7.62 13.23
C ARG A 148 17.86 8.79 13.48
N SER A 149 17.40 9.86 14.12
CA SER A 149 18.27 10.99 14.54
C SER A 149 19.19 10.60 15.69
N LEU A 150 18.74 9.69 16.56
CA LEU A 150 19.56 9.07 17.59
C LEU A 150 20.57 8.06 17.03
N GLY A 151 20.53 7.66 15.76
CA GLY A 151 21.46 6.67 15.22
C GLY A 151 22.95 7.08 15.26
N LEU A 152 23.24 8.39 15.23
CA LEU A 152 24.60 8.91 15.44
C LEU A 152 24.94 8.92 16.93
N MET A 153 23.96 9.23 17.79
CA MET A 153 24.09 9.17 19.24
C MET A 153 24.26 7.74 19.75
N CYS A 154 23.54 6.73 19.23
CA CYS A 154 23.70 5.32 19.58
C CYS A 154 25.08 4.80 19.19
N ARG A 155 25.63 5.26 18.04
CA ARG A 155 27.01 4.94 17.63
C ARG A 155 28.03 5.59 18.56
N LEU A 156 27.80 6.84 18.96
CA LEU A 156 28.64 7.55 19.92
C LEU A 156 28.58 6.91 21.33
N ILE A 157 27.38 6.54 21.80
CA ILE A 157 27.16 5.87 23.09
C ILE A 157 27.83 4.49 23.11
N ARG A 158 27.73 3.72 22.02
CA ARG A 158 28.46 2.44 21.90
C ARG A 158 29.96 2.64 21.99
N TRP A 159 30.50 3.63 21.26
CA TRP A 159 31.92 3.97 21.32
C TRP A 159 32.36 4.45 22.71
N LEU A 160 31.55 5.27 23.38
CA LEU A 160 31.82 5.73 24.75
C LEU A 160 31.80 4.58 25.75
N ASN A 161 30.80 3.69 25.66
CA ASN A 161 30.73 2.51 26.52
C ASN A 161 31.93 1.57 26.29
N GLU A 162 32.33 1.34 25.04
CA GLU A 162 33.54 0.57 24.71
C GLU A 162 34.81 1.24 25.23
N SER A 163 34.88 2.57 25.22
CA SER A 163 36.05 3.33 25.71
C SER A 163 36.13 3.33 27.24
N LEU A 164 34.99 3.42 27.93
CA LEU A 164 34.92 3.35 29.40
C LEU A 164 35.16 1.93 29.93
N ASP A 165 34.80 0.89 29.18
CA ASP A 165 35.03 -0.51 29.57
C ASP A 165 36.53 -0.90 29.53
N VAL A 166 37.36 -0.15 28.78
CA VAL A 166 38.82 -0.31 28.75
C VAL A 166 39.47 0.25 30.03
N ASP A 167 38.87 1.27 30.65
CA ASP A 167 39.38 1.89 31.86
C ASP A 167 39.03 1.12 33.15
N VAL A 168 37.99 0.26 33.12
CA VAL A 168 37.58 -0.57 34.28
C VAL A 168 38.38 -1.87 34.39
N LYS A 169 39.03 -2.32 33.31
CA LYS A 169 39.80 -3.60 33.27
C LYS A 169 41.31 -3.44 33.51
N LYS A 170 41.77 -2.29 34.01
CA LYS A 170 43.20 -2.00 34.20
C LYS A 170 43.61 -1.88 35.65
#